data_AF-A0ABD0PQS2-F1
#
_entry.id   AF-A0ABD0PQS2-F1
#
_cell.length_a   1.000
_cell.length_b   1.000
_cell.length_c   1.000
_cell.angle_alpha   90.00
_cell.angle_beta   90.00
_cell.angle_gamma   90.00
#
_symmetry.space_group_name_H-M   'P 1'
#
loop_
_entity.id
_entity.type
_entity.pdbx_description
1 polymer ?
#
loop_
_entity_poly.entity_id
_entity_poly.type
_entity_poly.pdbx_seq_one_letter_code
_entity_poly.pdbx_strand_id
1 'polypeptide(L)' 'EICGFHVHGLSAPFEAVVLNRTSGEGHLRARGPIDCERQREFTFIIQAHDCGTGPEGHGEKRSH' A
#
# COMPACT_ATOMS: atom_id res chain seq x y z
N GLU A 1 1.75 -12.20 6.81
CA GLU A 1 0.38 -11.78 6.42
C GLU A 1 0.48 -10.33 5.96
N ILE A 2 0.10 -10.01 4.72
CA ILE A 2 0.16 -8.61 4.29
C ILE A 2 -0.98 -7.86 4.98
N CYS A 3 -0.63 -6.82 5.73
CA CYS A 3 -1.62 -6.04 6.48
C CYS A 3 -1.61 -4.56 6.16
N GLY A 4 -0.71 -4.13 5.28
CA GLY A 4 -0.74 -2.77 4.76
C GLY A 4 0.01 -2.63 3.45
N PHE A 5 -0.36 -1.58 2.72
CA PHE A 5 0.42 -1.03 1.64
C PHE A 5 0.71 0.44 1.96
N HIS A 6 1.96 0.85 1.78
CA HIS A 6 2.35 2.26 1.87
C HIS A 6 2.62 2.78 0.46
N VAL A 7 1.95 3.86 0.09
CA VAL A 7 2.16 4.56 -1.18
C VAL A 7 3.11 5.73 -0.92
N HIS A 8 4.33 5.62 -1.43
CA HIS A 8 5.35 6.66 -1.36
C HIS A 8 5.37 7.47 -2.66
N GLY A 9 5.51 8.78 -2.56
CA GLY A 9 5.58 9.69 -3.71
C GLY A 9 4.90 11.04 -3.42
N LEU A 10 5.28 12.07 -4.18
CA LEU A 10 4.76 13.44 -4.08
C LEU A 10 3.23 13.45 -4.12
N SER A 11 2.59 13.68 -2.98
CA SER A 11 1.15 13.97 -2.86
C SER A 11 0.27 13.07 -3.76
N ALA A 12 0.62 11.80 -3.93
CA ALA A 12 -0.12 10.93 -4.83
C ALA A 12 -1.56 10.85 -4.31
N PRO A 13 -2.58 11.26 -5.08
CA PRO A 13 -3.96 11.25 -4.63
C PRO A 13 -4.50 9.82 -4.49
N PHE A 14 -3.64 8.80 -4.42
CA PHE A 14 -3.99 7.39 -4.39
C PHE A 14 -3.64 6.77 -3.05
N GLU A 15 -4.48 5.86 -2.60
CA GLU A 15 -4.23 4.97 -1.47
C GLU A 15 -4.35 3.51 -1.93
N ALA A 16 -3.60 2.63 -1.27
CA ALA A 16 -3.65 1.19 -1.51
C ALA A 16 -4.27 0.51 -0.30
N VAL A 17 -5.40 -0.16 -0.50
CA VAL A 17 -6.18 -0.82 0.55
C VAL A 17 -6.03 -2.33 0.43
N VAL A 18 -5.74 -3.01 1.53
CA VAL A 18 -5.70 -4.48 1.57
C VAL A 18 -7.12 -5.04 1.52
N LEU A 19 -7.39 -5.92 0.56
CA LEU A 19 -8.67 -6.62 0.43
C LEU A 19 -8.60 -8.01 1.07
N ASN A 20 -7.49 -8.71 0.88
CA ASN A 20 -7.27 -10.03 1.46
C ASN A 20 -5.86 -10.14 1.99
N ARG A 21 -5.75 -10.29 3.31
CA ARG A 21 -4.47 -10.31 4.00
C ARG A 21 -3.66 -11.60 3.76
N THR A 22 -4.36 -12.70 3.48
CA THR A 22 -3.75 -14.02 3.24
C THR A 22 -3.16 -14.10 1.83
N SER A 23 -3.91 -13.69 0.80
CA SER A 23 -3.41 -13.68 -0.59
C SER A 23 -2.52 -12.46 -0.89
N GLY A 24 -2.63 -11.40 -0.09
CA GLY A 24 -1.98 -10.13 -0.37
C GLY A 24 -2.72 -9.27 -1.41
N GLU A 25 -3.97 -9.58 -1.71
CA GLU A 25 -4.78 -8.81 -2.65
C GLU A 25 -5.07 -7.40 -2.11
N GLY A 26 -4.96 -6.40 -2.99
CA GLY A 26 -5.25 -5.02 -2.65
C GLY A 26 -5.75 -4.19 -3.83
N HIS A 27 -6.40 -3.08 -3.52
CA HIS A 27 -6.90 -2.10 -4.48
C HIS A 27 -6.16 -0.77 -4.37
N LEU A 28 -5.68 -0.27 -5.50
CA LEU A 28 -5.26 1.12 -5.63
C LEU A 28 -6.48 1.97 -5.99
N ARG A 29 -6.78 3.00 -5.21
CA ARG A 29 -7.88 3.92 -5.48
C ARG A 29 -7.49 5.37 -5.25
N ALA A 30 -8.08 6.27 -6.02
CA ALA A 30 -7.95 7.70 -5.74
C ALA A 30 -8.73 8.06 -4.47
N ARG A 31 -8.17 8.92 -3.62
CA ARG A 31 -8.81 9.51 -2.43
C ARG A 31 -9.82 10.59 -2.79
N GLY A 32 -9.83 11.05 -4.04
CA GLY A 32 -10.72 12.09 -4.55
C GLY A 32 -10.69 12.19 -6.07
N PRO A 33 -11.40 13.18 -6.64
CA PRO A 33 -11.42 13.40 -8.09
C PRO A 33 -10.02 13.66 -8.65
N ILE A 34 -9.73 13.10 -9.82
CA ILE A 34 -8.49 13.34 -10.56
C ILE A 34 -8.77 14.32 -11.69
N ASP A 35 -8.01 15.41 -11.72
CA ASP A 35 -8.05 16.39 -12.80
C ASP A 35 -6.97 16.04 -13.84
N CYS A 36 -7.39 15.33 -14.89
CA CYS A 36 -6.53 14.87 -15.98
C CYS A 36 -5.83 16.03 -16.69
N GLU A 37 -6.48 17.19 -16.81
CA GLU A 37 -5.91 18.34 -17.53
C GLU A 37 -4.73 18.96 -16.78
N ARG A 38 -4.73 18.84 -15.44
CA ARG A 38 -3.63 19.32 -14.60
C ARG A 38 -2.47 18.34 -14.51
N GLN A 39 -2.76 17.05 -14.37
CA GLN A 39 -1.74 16.02 -14.26
C GLN A 39 -2.25 14.70 -14.82
N ARG A 40 -1.60 14.26 -15.90
CA ARG A 40 -1.97 13.03 -16.63
C ARG A 40 -1.23 11.79 -16.14
N GLU A 41 -0.05 11.98 -15.56
CA GLU A 41 0.84 10.90 -15.16
C GLU A 41 1.21 11.01 -13.68
N PHE A 42 1.14 9.86 -13.00
CA PHE A 42 1.48 9.73 -11.59
C PHE A 42 2.47 8.59 -11.44
N THR A 43 3.62 8.89 -10.82
CA THR A 43 4.63 7.90 -10.46
C THR A 43 4.69 7.81 -8.95
N PHE A 44 4.53 6.60 -8.43
CA PHE A 44 4.58 6.30 -7.01
C PHE A 44 5.22 4.93 -6.81
N ILE A 45 5.68 4.69 -5.59
CA ILE A 45 6.21 3.40 -5.15
C ILE A 45 5.21 2.82 -4.16
N ILE A 46 4.73 1.60 -4.42
CA ILE A 46 3.91 0.87 -3.45
C ILE A 46 4.81 -0.10 -2.70
N GLN A 47 4.83 0.01 -1.38
CA GLN A 47 5.53 -0.90 -0.49
C GLN A 47 4.52 -1.79 0.24
N ALA A 48 4.64 -3.11 0.11
CA ALA A 48 3.90 -4.05 0.92
C ALA A 48 4.49 -4.10 2.35
N HIS A 49 3.62 -4.15 3.35
CA HIS A 49 3.98 -4.28 4.75
C HIS A 49 3.40 -5.56 5.35
N ASP A 50 4.29 -6.44 5.82
CA ASP A 50 3.94 -7.64 6.57
C ASP A 50 4.04 -7.34 8.07
N CYS A 51 2.99 -7.61 8.83
CA CYS A 51 3.00 -7.49 10.31
C CYS A 51 3.18 -8.81 11.03
N GLY A 52 3.50 -9.88 10.31
CA GLY A 52 4.12 -11.10 10.82
C GLY A 52 3.63 -11.51 12.22
N THR A 53 2.35 -11.76 12.40
CA THR A 53 1.85 -12.37 13.64
C THR A 53 2.12 -13.87 13.55
N GLY A 54 3.40 -14.24 13.63
CA GLY A 54 3.77 -15.62 13.95
C GLY A 54 3.22 -15.99 15.34
N PRO A 55 3.01 -17.29 15.66
CA PRO A 55 2.34 -17.73 16.89
C PRO A 55 2.97 -17.26 18.21
N GLU A 56 4.18 -16.71 18.19
CA GLU A 56 4.90 -16.31 19.39
C GLU A 56 5.48 -14.92 19.13
N GLY A 57 4.95 -13.91 19.82
CA GLY A 57 5.34 -12.52 19.63
C GLY A 57 6.82 -12.33 19.93
N HIS A 58 7.62 -11.98 18.91
CA HIS A 58 8.90 -11.29 19.06
C HIS A 58 9.37 -10.73 17.72
N GLY A 59 9.57 -9.42 17.69
CA GLY A 59 10.62 -8.77 16.89
C GLY A 59 10.30 -8.52 15.42
N GLU A 60 9.99 -7.26 15.12
CA GLU A 60 10.28 -6.62 13.84
C GLU A 60 11.55 -7.19 13.17
N LYS A 61 11.40 -7.97 12.10
CA LYS A 61 12.48 -8.20 11.13
C LYS A 61 11.92 -8.26 9.70
N ARG A 62 11.95 -7.07 9.11
CA ARG A 62 12.38 -6.69 7.75
C ARG A 62 11.93 -7.57 6.57
N SER A 63 11.17 -6.90 5.70
CA SER A 63 10.90 -7.26 4.30
C SER A 63 12.14 -7.77 3.58
N HIS A 64 11.94 -8.84 2.82
CA HIS A 64 12.88 -9.35 1.81
C HIS A 64 12.80 -8.54 0.53
#